data_AF-A0A916M3Z7-F1
#
_entry.id   AF-A0A916M3Z7-F1
#
_cell.length_a   1.000
_cell.length_b   1.000
_cell.length_c   1.000
_cell.angle_alpha   90.00
_cell.angle_beta   90.00
_cell.angle_gamma   90.00
#
_symmetry.space_group_name_H-M   'P 1'
#
loop_
_entity.id
_entity.type
_entity.pdbx_description
1 polymer ?
#
loop_
_entity_poly.entity_id
_entity_poly.type
_entity_poly.pdbx_seq_one_letter_code
_entity_poly.pdbx_strand_id
1 'polypeptide(L)' 'MTDSTHSDDPLLPGQAATVPERDAPVLTGRQRQILELLRAGKVNKEIANELGIGLGTVKQHVVAIFKKLKVRNR' A
#
# COMPACT_ATOMS: atom_id res chain seq x y z
N MET A 1 55.76 -2.09 18.29
CA MET A 1 55.51 -1.59 19.66
C MET A 1 54.65 -0.35 19.52
N THR A 2 53.48 -0.39 20.17
CA THR A 2 52.36 0.58 20.23
C THR A 2 51.74 0.96 18.87
N ASP A 3 50.43 1.02 18.69
CA ASP A 3 49.39 1.27 19.69
C ASP A 3 48.09 0.55 19.33
N SER A 4 47.40 0.18 20.39
CA SER A 4 46.15 -0.55 20.43
C SER A 4 45.01 0.27 19.82
N THR A 5 44.32 -0.25 18.80
CA THR A 5 42.92 0.12 18.57
C THR A 5 42.04 -0.89 19.28
N HIS A 6 41.65 -0.52 20.50
CA HIS A 6 40.40 -0.83 21.21
C HIS A 6 39.32 -1.37 20.25
N SER A 7 38.83 -2.61 20.40
CA SER A 7 37.69 -3.00 21.26
C SER A 7 36.46 -2.09 21.14
N ASP A 8 35.28 -2.74 21.14
CA ASP A 8 33.93 -2.16 21.20
C ASP A 8 33.46 -1.53 19.89
N ASP A 9 32.28 -1.78 19.32
CA ASP A 9 31.08 -2.51 19.72
C ASP A 9 30.22 -2.60 18.43
N PRO A 10 29.38 -3.63 18.21
CA PRO A 10 28.71 -3.86 16.94
C PRO A 10 27.49 -2.95 16.78
N LEU A 11 27.61 -1.88 16.01
CA LEU A 11 26.46 -1.07 15.61
C LEU A 11 25.68 -1.77 14.49
N LEU A 12 24.78 -2.65 14.91
CA LEU A 12 23.57 -2.99 14.18
C LEU A 12 22.71 -1.71 14.02
N PRO A 13 22.44 -1.21 12.81
CA PRO A 13 21.18 -0.54 12.55
C PRO A 13 20.17 -1.68 12.35
N GLY A 14 19.47 -2.07 13.40
CA GLY A 14 18.34 -1.29 13.89
C GLY A 14 17.12 -1.88 13.21
N GLN A 15 16.34 -2.64 14.00
CA GLN A 15 15.04 -3.20 13.66
C GLN A 15 14.42 -2.52 12.43
N ALA A 16 14.37 -3.22 11.30
CA ALA A 16 13.37 -2.89 10.28
C ALA A 16 12.04 -3.07 10.99
N ALA A 17 11.49 -1.96 11.49
CA ALA A 17 10.22 -1.91 12.17
C ALA A 17 9.22 -2.60 11.26
N THR A 18 8.82 -3.81 11.62
CA THR A 18 7.62 -4.45 11.10
C THR A 18 6.48 -3.58 11.61
N VAL A 19 6.18 -2.52 10.85
CA VAL A 19 5.00 -1.70 11.08
C VAL A 19 3.86 -2.71 11.12
N PRO A 20 3.12 -2.85 12.24
CA PRO A 20 2.01 -3.79 12.27
C PRO A 20 1.09 -3.36 11.14
N GLU A 21 0.89 -4.24 10.16
CA GLU A 21 0.01 -4.05 9.02
C GLU A 21 -1.41 -3.95 9.59
N ARG A 22 -1.73 -2.75 10.09
CA ARG A 22 -2.97 -2.44 10.79
C ARG A 22 -4.09 -2.67 9.81
N ASP A 23 -4.80 -3.78 9.97
CA ASP A 23 -6.14 -4.06 9.44
C ASP A 23 -6.38 -3.36 8.10
N ALA A 24 -5.48 -3.55 7.13
CA ALA A 24 -5.75 -3.04 5.80
C ALA A 24 -6.98 -3.82 5.34
N PRO A 25 -8.13 -3.16 5.08
CA PRO A 25 -9.32 -3.89 4.66
C PRO A 25 -8.91 -4.72 3.45
N VAL A 26 -9.21 -6.02 3.47
CA VAL A 26 -8.80 -6.95 2.42
C VAL A 26 -9.55 -6.57 1.14
N LEU A 27 -8.97 -5.62 0.43
CA LEU A 27 -9.33 -5.26 -0.92
C LEU A 27 -8.91 -6.44 -1.79
N THR A 28 -9.81 -6.86 -2.67
CA THR A 28 -9.46 -7.88 -3.66
C THR A 28 -8.30 -7.37 -4.52
N GLY A 29 -7.52 -8.24 -5.14
CA GLY A 29 -6.38 -7.82 -5.97
C GLY A 29 -6.75 -6.76 -7.00
N ARG A 30 -7.95 -6.88 -7.59
CA ARG A 30 -8.50 -5.90 -8.53
C ARG A 30 -8.86 -4.56 -7.88
N GLN A 31 -9.42 -4.59 -6.68
CA GLN A 31 -9.73 -3.39 -5.91
C GLN A 31 -8.46 -2.64 -5.51
N ARG A 32 -7.38 -3.35 -5.17
CA ARG A 32 -6.07 -2.76 -4.88
C ARG A 32 -5.47 -2.09 -6.11
N GLN A 33 -5.50 -2.75 -7.28
CA GLN A 33 -5.05 -2.15 -8.53
C GLN A 33 -5.77 -0.84 -8.83
N ILE A 34 -7.10 -0.83 -8.71
CA ILE A 34 -7.89 0.39 -8.91
C ILE A 34 -7.53 1.47 -7.89
N LEU A 35 -7.33 1.11 -6.62
CA LEU A 35 -6.92 2.05 -5.58
C LEU A 35 -5.54 2.66 -5.86
N GLU A 36 -4.56 1.89 -6.29
CA GLU A 36 -3.23 2.40 -6.64
C GLU A 36 -3.29 3.39 -7.81
N LEU A 37 -4.09 3.10 -8.85
CA LEU A 37 -4.28 4.02 -9.96
C LEU A 37 -5.03 5.30 -9.55
N LEU A 38 -6.03 5.19 -8.66
CA LEU A 38 -6.68 6.36 -8.04
C LEU A 38 -5.68 7.20 -7.24
N ARG A 39 -4.80 6.57 -6.45
CA ARG A 39 -3.74 7.27 -5.69
C ARG A 39 -2.74 7.97 -6.59
N ALA A 40 -2.49 7.42 -7.78
CA ALA A 40 -1.68 8.05 -8.82
C ALA A 40 -2.40 9.21 -9.54
N GLY A 41 -3.64 9.55 -9.16
CA GLY A 41 -4.41 10.66 -9.74
C GLY A 41 -5.10 10.33 -11.07
N LYS A 42 -5.16 9.05 -11.46
CA LYS A 42 -5.82 8.63 -12.71
C LYS A 42 -7.33 8.80 -12.62
N VAL A 43 -7.95 9.25 -13.71
CA VAL A 43 -9.41 9.30 -13.80
C VAL A 43 -10.00 7.94 -14.13
N ASN A 44 -11.26 7.70 -13.77
CA ASN A 44 -11.94 6.42 -14.00
C ASN A 44 -11.88 5.89 -15.44
N LYS A 45 -11.83 6.79 -16.43
CA LYS A 45 -11.67 6.44 -17.85
C LYS A 45 -10.27 5.90 -18.16
N GLU A 46 -9.23 6.47 -17.58
CA GLU A 46 -7.86 5.98 -17.73
C GLU A 46 -7.69 4.63 -17.03
N ILE A 47 -8.23 4.50 -15.82
CA ILE A 47 -8.24 3.25 -15.06
C ILE A 47 -8.94 2.14 -15.84
N ALA A 48 -10.07 2.46 -16.48
CA ALA A 48 -10.80 1.52 -17.33
C ALA A 48 -9.93 1.02 -18.50
N ASN A 49 -9.22 1.93 -19.17
CA ASN A 49 -8.33 1.61 -20.28
C ASN A 49 -7.11 0.79 -19.83
N GLU A 50 -6.47 1.17 -18.73
CA GLU A 50 -5.26 0.54 -18.20
C GLU A 50 -5.53 -0.88 -17.68
N LEU A 51 -6.72 -1.09 -17.10
CA LEU A 51 -7.14 -2.39 -16.61
C LEU A 51 -7.92 -3.20 -17.65
N GLY A 52 -8.25 -2.64 -18.81
CA GLY A 52 -9.03 -3.30 -19.85
C GLY A 52 -10.46 -3.67 -19.43
N ILE A 53 -11.10 -2.87 -18.58
CA ILE A 53 -12.47 -3.09 -18.08
C ILE A 53 -13.40 -1.93 -18.40
N GLY A 54 -14.70 -2.19 -18.35
CA GLY A 54 -15.71 -1.16 -18.56
C GLY A 54 -15.67 -0.05 -17.51
N LEU A 55 -15.94 1.18 -17.93
CA LEU A 55 -16.00 2.36 -17.06
C LEU A 55 -17.08 2.20 -15.96
N GLY A 56 -18.19 1.52 -16.27
CA GLY A 56 -19.20 1.15 -15.28
C GLY A 56 -18.67 0.19 -14.20
N THR A 57 -17.87 -0.80 -14.61
CA THR A 57 -17.21 -1.76 -13.72
C THR A 57 -16.21 -1.06 -12.80
N VAL A 58 -15.41 -0.12 -13.33
CA VAL A 58 -14.53 0.71 -12.51
C VAL A 58 -15.32 1.47 -11.46
N LYS A 59 -16.39 2.18 -11.83
CA LYS A 59 -17.25 2.91 -10.88
C LYS A 59 -17.80 2.00 -9.78
N GLN A 60 -18.28 0.81 -10.12
CA GLN A 60 -18.76 -0.16 -9.14
C GLN A 60 -17.65 -0.60 -8.18
N HIS A 61 -16.45 -0.89 -8.69
CA HIS A 61 -15.31 -1.24 -7.85
C HIS A 61 -14.87 -0.08 -6.95
N VAL A 62 -14.82 1.15 -7.46
CA VAL A 62 -14.50 2.37 -6.71
C VAL A 62 -15.47 2.54 -5.54
N VAL A 63 -16.78 2.40 -5.78
CA VAL A 63 -17.80 2.45 -4.72
C VAL A 63 -17.59 1.35 -3.69
N ALA A 64 -17.31 0.12 -4.12
CA ALA A 64 -17.04 -1.00 -3.22
C ALA A 64 -15.75 -0.81 -2.39
N ILE A 65 -14.71 -0.22 -2.98
CA ILE A 65 -13.46 0.16 -2.30
C ILE A 65 -13.75 1.20 -1.23
N PHE A 66 -14.41 2.31 -1.57
CA PHE A 66 -14.78 3.34 -0.59
C PHE A 66 -15.69 2.80 0.51
N LYS A 67 -16.62 1.89 0.18
CA LYS A 67 -17.47 1.23 1.17
C LYS A 67 -16.66 0.36 2.13
N LYS A 68 -15.65 -0.38 1.63
CA LYS A 68 -14.75 -1.19 2.47
C LYS A 68 -13.79 -0.33 3.29
N LEU A 69 -13.26 0.76 2.74
CA LEU A 69 -12.38 1.69 3.45
C LEU A 69 -13.13 2.49 4.53
N LYS A 70 -14.44 2.73 4.36
CA LYS A 70 -15.31 3.33 5.38
C LYS A 70 -15.77 2.35 6.47
N VAL A 71 -15.34 1.09 6.42
CA VAL A 71 -15.65 0.09 7.45
C VAL A 71 -14.34 -0.40 8.04
N ARG A 72 -13.83 0.35 9.01
CA ARG A 72 -13.29 -0.13 10.31
C ARG A 72 -12.69 1.05 11.07
N ASN A 73 -13.40 2.18 11.13
CA ASN A 73 -13.12 3.17 12.16
C ASN A 73 -13.71 2.58 13.45
N ARG A 74 -12.88 1.84 14.20
CA ARG A 74 -13.13 1.54 15.60
C ARG A 74 -12.48 2.61 16.43
#